data_AF-A0A0G4ED12-F1
#
_entry.id   AF-A0A0G4ED12-F1
#
_cell.length_a   1.000
_cell.length_b   1.000
_cell.length_c   1.000
_cell.angle_alpha   90.00
_cell.angle_beta   90.00
_cell.angle_gamma   90.00
#
_symmetry.space_group_name_H-M   'P 1'
#
loop_
_entity.id
_entity.type
_entity.pdbx_description
1 polymer ?
#
loop_
_entity_poly.entity_id
_entity_poly.type
_entity_poly.pdbx_seq_one_letter_code
_entity_poly.pdbx_strand_id
1 'polypeptide(L)'
;MTVLRCGHCKALAPTWEKLAEQIHKKYKTVVIAKLDATANDTGDDVKGFPTLYFYPAGKNKMRRRIAYNGGRELEALLDFVEDNAESIEEDREEKDEL
;
A
#
# COMPACT_ATOMS: atom_id res chain seq x y z
N MET A 1 -2.31 -3.43 6.99
CA MET A 1 -2.36 -4.33 8.15
C MET A 1 -3.37 -5.44 7.95
N THR A 2 -3.02 -6.63 8.44
CA THR A 2 -3.88 -7.83 8.40
C THR A 2 -3.88 -8.51 9.78
N VAL A 3 -4.73 -9.52 9.93
CA VAL A 3 -4.73 -10.42 11.09
C VAL A 3 -4.86 -11.85 10.58
N LEU A 4 -3.98 -12.76 11.06
CA LEU A 4 -3.92 -14.15 10.56
C LEU A 4 -5.23 -14.93 10.71
N ARG A 5 -6.03 -14.63 11.75
CA ARG A 5 -7.32 -15.29 12.02
C ARG A 5 -8.53 -14.63 11.37
N CYS A 6 -8.36 -13.58 10.57
CA CYS A 6 -9.48 -12.89 9.91
C CYS A 6 -9.82 -13.53 8.55
N GLY A 7 -11.10 -13.89 8.34
CA GLY A 7 -11.59 -14.46 7.08
C GLY A 7 -11.39 -13.52 5.88
N HIS A 8 -11.69 -12.22 6.04
CA HIS A 8 -11.46 -11.22 5.00
C HIS A 8 -9.98 -11.02 4.66
N CYS A 9 -9.08 -11.16 5.63
CA CYS A 9 -7.63 -11.10 5.37
C CYS A 9 -7.15 -12.32 4.59
N LYS A 10 -7.68 -13.51 4.89
CA LYS A 10 -7.35 -14.73 4.15
C LYS A 10 -7.86 -14.67 2.70
N ALA A 11 -9.06 -14.12 2.49
CA ALA A 11 -9.61 -13.93 1.15
C ALA A 11 -8.78 -12.96 0.29
N LEU A 12 -8.21 -11.91 0.90
CA LEU A 12 -7.37 -10.94 0.20
C LEU A 12 -5.96 -11.46 -0.10
N ALA A 13 -5.43 -12.39 0.71
CA ALA A 13 -4.05 -12.88 0.59
C ALA A 13 -3.61 -13.28 -0.85
N PRO A 14 -4.36 -14.10 -1.61
CA PRO A 14 -3.95 -14.49 -2.96
C PRO A 14 -3.92 -13.30 -3.94
N THR A 15 -4.84 -12.34 -3.79
CA THR A 15 -4.84 -11.13 -4.62
C THR A 15 -3.66 -10.23 -4.27
N TRP A 16 -3.33 -10.12 -2.98
CA TRP A 16 -2.20 -9.32 -2.48
C TRP A 16 -0.84 -9.83 -2.98
N GLU A 17 -0.68 -11.16 -3.07
CA GLU A 17 0.54 -11.78 -3.62
C GLU A 17 0.69 -11.49 -5.11
N LYS A 18 -0.39 -11.61 -5.89
CA LYS A 18 -0.39 -11.24 -7.32
C LYS A 18 -0.08 -9.77 -7.55
N LEU A 19 -0.64 -8.88 -6.72
CA LEU A 19 -0.35 -7.46 -6.75
C LEU A 19 1.15 -7.21 -6.55
N ALA A 20 1.74 -7.82 -5.52
CA ALA A 20 3.16 -7.69 -5.22
C ALA A 20 4.04 -8.14 -6.41
N GLU A 21 3.72 -9.26 -7.04
CA GLU A 21 4.45 -9.75 -8.21
C GLU A 21 4.39 -8.79 -9.40
N GLN A 22 3.23 -8.21 -9.69
CA GLN A 22 3.08 -7.27 -10.82
C GLN A 22 3.78 -5.94 -10.55
N ILE A 23 3.57 -5.37 -9.36
CA ILE A 23 4.21 -4.12 -8.97
C ILE A 23 5.73 -4.26 -8.93
N HIS A 24 6.27 -5.36 -8.41
CA HIS A 24 7.72 -5.57 -8.38
C HIS A 24 8.36 -5.61 -9.78
N LYS A 25 7.62 -6.08 -10.80
CA LYS A 25 8.08 -6.09 -12.18
C LYS A 25 8.09 -4.69 -12.82
N LYS A 26 7.11 -3.85 -12.47
CA LYS A 26 6.93 -2.51 -13.08
C LYS A 26 7.68 -1.41 -12.33
N TYR A 27 7.59 -1.40 -10.99
CA TYR A 27 8.15 -0.35 -10.13
C TYR A 27 9.15 -0.93 -9.13
N LYS A 28 10.43 -0.59 -9.30
CA LYS A 28 11.51 -1.04 -8.39
C LYS A 28 11.51 -0.32 -7.04
N THR A 29 10.85 0.83 -6.95
CA THR A 29 10.82 1.71 -5.78
C THR A 29 9.60 1.49 -4.90
N VAL A 30 8.60 0.73 -5.39
CA VAL A 30 7.37 0.45 -4.65
C VAL A 30 7.49 -0.90 -3.97
N VAL A 31 7.17 -0.95 -2.68
CA VAL A 31 7.20 -2.17 -1.87
C VAL A 31 5.79 -2.50 -1.40
N ILE A 32 5.32 -3.69 -1.76
CA ILE A 32 4.06 -4.23 -1.25
C ILE A 32 4.36 -5.05 0.01
N ALA A 33 3.94 -4.53 1.17
CA ALA A 33 4.20 -5.13 2.47
C ALA A 33 2.91 -5.60 3.16
N LYS A 34 3.03 -6.65 3.99
CA LYS A 34 1.97 -7.10 4.91
C LYS A 34 2.50 -7.08 6.34
N LEU A 35 1.66 -6.65 7.27
CA LEU A 35 1.98 -6.58 8.69
C LEU A 35 0.81 -7.16 9.49
N ASP A 36 1.09 -8.13 10.36
CA ASP A 36 0.11 -8.64 11.33
C ASP A 36 0.01 -7.68 12.51
N ALA A 37 -1.11 -6.96 12.60
CA ALA A 37 -1.34 -5.97 13.65
C ALA A 37 -1.68 -6.57 15.01
N THR A 38 -1.93 -7.88 15.11
CA THR A 38 -2.09 -8.55 16.41
C THR A 38 -0.76 -8.93 17.05
N ALA A 39 0.28 -9.08 16.24
CA ALA A 39 1.61 -9.46 16.69
C ALA A 39 2.58 -8.27 16.78
N ASN A 40 2.19 -7.09 16.30
CA ASN A 40 3.05 -5.91 16.18
C ASN A 40 2.28 -4.64 16.56
N ASP A 41 2.95 -3.72 17.25
CA ASP A 41 2.46 -2.34 17.37
C ASP A 41 2.69 -1.62 16.04
N THR A 42 1.62 -1.06 15.49
CA THR A 42 1.64 -0.46 14.15
C THR A 42 1.79 1.06 14.19
N GLY A 43 1.54 1.70 15.33
CA GLY A 43 1.46 3.16 15.43
C GLY A 43 0.31 3.80 14.62
N ASP A 44 -0.53 2.98 13.98
CA ASP A 44 -1.68 3.39 13.17
C ASP A 44 -2.99 3.06 13.90
N ASP A 45 -3.97 3.97 13.81
CA ASP A 45 -5.33 3.73 14.34
C ASP A 45 -6.10 2.78 13.40
N VAL A 46 -5.93 1.47 13.61
CA VAL A 46 -6.56 0.43 12.81
C VAL A 46 -7.89 0.02 13.43
N LYS A 47 -9.00 0.42 12.79
CA LYS A 47 -10.37 0.16 13.27
C LYS A 47 -10.97 -1.18 12.78
N GLY A 48 -10.34 -1.81 11.79
CA GLY A 48 -10.84 -3.05 11.18
C GLY A 48 -9.81 -3.70 10.27
N PHE A 49 -10.09 -4.94 9.84
CA PHE A 49 -9.17 -5.71 9.02
C PHE A 49 -9.84 -6.35 7.79
N PRO A 50 -9.14 -6.43 6.65
CA PRO A 50 -7.85 -5.77 6.36
C PRO A 50 -8.00 -4.24 6.26
N THR A 51 -6.97 -3.51 6.70
CA THR A 51 -6.83 -2.07 6.43
C THR A 51 -5.60 -1.86 5.56
N LEU A 52 -5.72 -1.10 4.49
CA LEU A 52 -4.67 -0.89 3.50
C LEU A 52 -4.27 0.60 3.48
N TYR A 53 -2.97 0.85 3.49
CA TYR A 53 -2.40 2.18 3.42
C TYR A 53 -1.30 2.21 2.38
N PHE A 54 -1.22 3.30 1.65
CA PHE A 54 -0.07 3.64 0.81
C PHE A 54 0.76 4.72 1.51
N TYR A 55 2.07 4.51 1.58
CA TYR A 55 3.01 5.42 2.22
C TYR A 55 3.93 6.02 1.15
N PRO A 56 3.71 7.28 0.74
CA PRO A 56 4.52 7.90 -0.29
C PRO A 56 5.98 8.04 0.14
N ALA A 57 6.90 7.84 -0.80
CA ALA A 57 8.32 8.04 -0.57
C ALA A 57 8.65 9.53 -0.32
N GLY A 58 9.59 9.79 0.58
CA GLY A 58 10.10 11.13 0.90
C GLY A 58 9.97 11.52 2.38
N LYS A 59 11.01 12.16 2.92
CA LYS A 59 11.18 12.44 4.36
C LYS A 59 9.99 13.16 5.02
N ASN A 60 9.27 14.00 4.27
CA ASN A 60 8.14 14.79 4.78
C ASN A 60 6.76 14.20 4.40
N LYS A 61 6.71 13.13 3.62
CA LYS A 61 5.45 12.56 3.10
C LYS A 61 5.01 11.28 3.82
N MET A 62 5.87 10.66 4.62
CA MET A 62 5.52 9.45 5.38
C MET A 62 4.34 9.67 6.35
N ARG A 63 4.13 10.91 6.83
CA ARG A 63 2.96 11.30 7.65
C ARG A 63 1.67 11.47 6.84
N ARG A 64 1.75 11.56 5.51
CA ARG A 64 0.61 11.65 4.58
C ARG A 64 0.30 10.27 3.99
N ARG A 65 0.18 9.26 4.86
CA ARG A 65 -0.31 7.94 4.41
C ARG A 65 -1.71 8.10 3.81
N ILE A 66 -1.98 7.37 2.74
CA ILE A 66 -3.25 7.43 2.01
C ILE A 66 -4.01 6.14 2.33
N ALA A 67 -5.21 6.29 2.90
CA ALA A 67 -6.07 5.15 3.22
C ALA A 67 -6.76 4.64 1.95
N TYR A 68 -6.70 3.33 1.73
CA TYR A 68 -7.41 2.70 0.63
C TYR A 68 -8.76 2.16 1.08
N ASN A 69 -9.83 2.59 0.41
CA ASN A 69 -11.21 2.19 0.67
C ASN A 69 -11.90 1.58 -0.56
N GLY A 70 -11.14 1.21 -1.59
CA GLY A 70 -11.66 0.65 -2.84
C GLY A 70 -11.95 -0.86 -2.78
N GLY A 71 -12.21 -1.44 -3.96
CA GLY A 71 -12.44 -2.88 -4.14
C GLY A 71 -11.24 -3.73 -3.75
N ARG A 72 -11.42 -5.03 -3.51
CA ARG A 72 -10.32 -5.93 -3.10
C ARG A 72 -9.75 -6.74 -4.25
N GLU A 73 -10.11 -6.31 -5.45
CA GLU A 73 -9.86 -6.99 -6.70
C GLU A 73 -8.53 -6.49 -7.26
N LEU A 74 -7.83 -7.36 -7.99
CA LEU A 74 -6.45 -7.11 -8.40
C LEU A 74 -6.30 -5.79 -9.19
N GLU A 75 -7.22 -5.55 -10.13
CA GLU A 75 -7.26 -4.35 -10.97
C GLU A 75 -7.41 -3.08 -10.13
N ALA A 76 -8.41 -3.03 -9.25
CA ALA A 76 -8.64 -1.87 -8.38
C ALA A 76 -7.49 -1.57 -7.41
N LEU A 77 -6.69 -2.59 -7.05
CA LEU A 77 -5.49 -2.42 -6.23
C LEU A 77 -4.29 -1.96 -7.06
N LEU A 78 -4.16 -2.45 -8.30
CA LEU A 78 -3.13 -2.02 -9.24
C LEU A 78 -3.31 -0.54 -9.54
N ASP A 79 -4.49 -0.15 -10.03
CA ASP A 79 -4.80 1.24 -10.40
C ASP A 79 -4.44 2.20 -9.25
N PHE A 80 -4.84 1.85 -8.03
CA PHE A 80 -4.52 2.66 -6.86
C PHE A 80 -3.02 2.78 -6.59
N VAL A 81 -2.25 1.70 -6.73
CA VAL A 81 -0.80 1.77 -6.53
C VAL A 81 -0.15 2.59 -7.64
N GLU A 82 -0.59 2.43 -8.89
CA GLU A 82 -0.04 3.14 -10.05
C GLU A 82 -0.29 4.65 -9.95
N ASP A 83 -1.53 5.08 -9.70
CA ASP A 83 -1.89 6.50 -9.54
C ASP A 83 -1.07 7.19 -8.43
N ASN A 84 -0.86 6.48 -7.32
CA ASN A 84 -0.13 7.02 -6.18
C ASN A 84 1.40 6.90 -6.32
N ALA A 85 1.89 6.04 -7.20
CA ALA A 85 3.31 5.93 -7.52
C ALA A 85 3.73 7.02 -8.53
N GLU A 86 2.94 7.26 -9.57
CA GLU A 86 3.23 8.24 -10.62
C GLU A 86 3.23 9.68 -10.06
N SER A 87 2.24 10.02 -9.23
CA SER A 87 2.20 11.31 -8.53
C SER A 87 3.42 11.58 -7.62
N ILE A 88 4.19 10.55 -7.23
CA ILE A 88 5.45 10.74 -6.50
C ILE A 88 6.61 11.07 -7.43
N GLU A 89 6.63 10.50 -8.64
CA GLU A 89 7.69 10.77 -9.63
C GLU A 89 7.60 12.22 -10.10
N GLU A 90 6.39 12.71 -10.43
CA GLU A 90 6.13 14.11 -10.77
C GLU A 90 6.60 15.08 -9.65
N ASP A 91 6.17 14.82 -8.41
CA ASP A 91 6.54 15.62 -7.24
C ASP A 91 8.05 15.57 -6.91
N ARG A 92 8.79 14.58 -7.42
CA ARG A 92 10.23 14.45 -7.22
C ARG A 92 10.98 15.25 -8.27
N GLU A 93 10.58 15.14 -9.53
CA GLU A 93 11.17 15.90 -10.64
C GLU A 93 11.06 17.42 -10.41
N GLU A 94 9.89 17.90 -9.97
CA GLU A 94 9.69 19.33 -9.66
C GLU A 94 10.61 19.85 -8.54
N LYS A 95 11.06 18.97 -7.63
CA LYS A 95 11.98 19.33 -6.54
C LYS A 95 13.45 19.29 -6.91
N ASP A 96 13.81 18.52 -7.93
CA ASP A 96 15.19 18.43 -8.39
C ASP A 96 15.51 19.56 -9.39
N GLU A 97 14.50 20.22 -9.96
CA GLU A 97 14.63 21.39 -10.85
C GLU A 97 14.63 22.77 -10.14
N LEU A 98 14.40 22.82 -8.82
CA LEU A 98 14.36 24.05 -8.01
C LEU A 98 15.59 24.18 -7.08
#